data_AF-I7LA98-F1
#
_entry.id   AF-I7LA98-F1
#
_cell.length_a   1.000
_cell.length_b   1.000
_cell.length_c   1.000
_cell.angle_alpha   90.00
_cell.angle_beta   90.00
_cell.angle_gamma   90.00
#
_symmetry.space_group_name_H-M   'P 1'
#
loop_
_entity.id
_entity.type
_entity.pdbx_description
1 polymer ?
#
loop_
_entity_poly.entity_id
_entity_poly.type
_entity_poly.pdbx_seq_one_letter_code
_entity_poly.pdbx_strand_id
1 'polypeptide(L)'
;MENKNFTRKSTLSTSLYEHLGTLNDGVIAIIMTIMIMSIPSPAKDAEYGEFLVNIANYAASFFIVGNFWYTSQRVFRSFDKVGKGEFITDITFLFFLSLIPVNTKWIITSPSKLGLTTYGIVYLLTQMSLIVVFVLGNYTDFTLKQILSRTIFRSMTLIIPFALIITFAWKVSLALYIVLPIISLILPDRRRTKKSE
;
A
#
# COMPACT_ATOMS: atom_id res chain seq x y z
N MET A 1 20.99 2.14 39.63
CA MET A 1 21.54 2.03 38.25
C MET A 1 20.50 1.63 37.20
N GLU A 2 19.33 1.15 37.61
CA GLU A 2 18.25 0.66 36.73
C GLU A 2 17.55 1.77 35.91
N ASN A 3 17.46 2.99 36.47
CA ASN A 3 16.73 4.10 35.84
C ASN A 3 17.40 4.63 34.55
N LYS A 4 18.75 4.64 34.47
CA LYS A 4 19.47 5.10 33.26
C LYS A 4 19.28 4.17 32.06
N ASN A 5 19.17 2.86 32.28
CA ASN A 5 18.97 1.88 31.22
C ASN A 5 17.55 1.93 30.65
N PHE A 6 16.55 2.19 31.50
CA PHE A 6 15.17 2.36 31.08
C PHE A 6 14.99 3.62 30.22
N THR A 7 15.50 4.77 30.67
CA THR A 7 15.47 6.01 29.90
C THR A 7 16.25 5.92 28.59
N ARG A 8 17.41 5.24 28.57
CA ARG A 8 18.21 5.09 27.34
C ARG A 8 17.51 4.19 26.32
N LYS A 9 16.82 3.14 26.76
CA LYS A 9 16.10 2.21 25.89
C LYS A 9 14.84 2.86 25.30
N SER A 10 14.14 3.69 26.06
CA SER A 10 12.98 4.45 25.56
C SER A 10 13.39 5.52 24.55
N THR A 11 14.44 6.30 24.83
CA THR A 11 14.94 7.31 23.88
C THR A 11 15.46 6.68 22.59
N LEU A 12 16.11 5.51 22.67
CA LEU A 12 16.59 4.79 21.50
C LEU A 12 15.44 4.31 20.61
N SER A 13 14.37 3.75 21.20
CA SER A 13 13.18 3.30 20.46
C SER A 13 12.44 4.45 19.78
N THR A 14 12.40 5.63 20.40
CA THR A 14 11.78 6.83 19.82
C THR A 14 12.60 7.33 18.61
N SER A 15 13.93 7.42 18.74
CA SER A 15 14.77 7.84 17.60
C SER A 15 14.74 6.85 16.43
N LEU A 16 14.66 5.54 16.72
CA LEU A 16 14.57 4.50 15.68
C LEU A 16 13.24 4.61 14.93
N TYR A 17 12.15 4.91 15.63
CA TYR A 17 10.83 5.14 15.05
C TYR A 17 10.84 6.35 14.09
N GLU A 18 11.40 7.48 14.51
CA GLU A 18 11.49 8.69 13.68
C GLU A 18 12.31 8.46 12.40
N HIS A 19 13.45 7.79 12.52
CA HIS A 19 14.27 7.44 11.36
C HIS A 19 13.59 6.45 10.43
N LEU A 20 12.86 5.47 10.96
CA LEU A 20 12.13 4.49 10.15
C LEU A 20 10.99 5.16 9.35
N GLY A 21 10.22 6.05 9.98
CA GLY A 21 9.20 6.84 9.29
C GLY A 21 9.81 7.67 8.15
N THR A 22 10.94 8.33 8.41
CA THR A 22 11.66 9.13 7.40
C THR A 22 12.20 8.26 6.24
N LEU A 23 12.71 7.06 6.54
CA LEU A 23 13.15 6.11 5.53
C LEU A 23 11.97 5.64 4.67
N ASN A 24 10.83 5.33 5.28
CA ASN A 24 9.63 4.89 4.60
C ASN A 24 9.12 5.98 3.63
N ASP A 25 9.04 7.22 4.08
CA ASP A 25 8.68 8.37 3.24
C ASP A 25 9.64 8.53 2.05
N GLY A 26 10.96 8.43 2.29
CA GLY A 26 11.97 8.52 1.24
C GLY A 26 11.86 7.41 0.20
N VAL A 27 11.73 6.15 0.63
CA VAL A 27 11.62 4.99 -0.26
C VAL A 27 10.33 5.06 -1.07
N ILE A 28 9.20 5.41 -0.44
CA ILE A 28 7.91 5.51 -1.15
C ILE A 28 7.93 6.68 -2.14
N ALA A 29 8.55 7.82 -1.80
CA ALA A 29 8.73 8.92 -2.75
C ALA A 29 9.51 8.46 -4.01
N ILE A 30 10.60 7.72 -3.82
CA ILE A 30 11.37 7.14 -4.93
C ILE A 30 10.50 6.19 -5.78
N ILE A 31 9.74 5.30 -5.14
CA ILE A 31 8.81 4.38 -5.83
C ILE A 31 7.84 5.19 -6.70
N MET A 32 7.20 6.22 -6.15
CA MET A 32 6.28 7.08 -6.91
C MET A 32 6.94 7.76 -8.11
N THR A 33 8.19 8.21 -7.98
CA THR A 33 8.94 8.86 -9.07
C THR A 33 9.42 7.88 -10.15
N ILE A 34 9.80 6.64 -9.79
CA ILE A 34 10.20 5.64 -10.78
C ILE A 34 8.99 5.17 -11.59
N MET A 35 7.80 5.16 -11.00
CA MET A 35 6.59 4.74 -11.71
C MET A 35 6.25 5.62 -12.90
N ILE A 36 6.45 6.94 -12.84
CA ILE A 36 6.14 7.83 -13.97
C ILE A 36 7.06 7.54 -15.16
N MET A 37 8.30 7.13 -14.90
CA MET A 37 9.26 6.73 -15.94
C MET A 37 8.86 5.43 -16.67
N SER A 38 7.80 4.75 -16.23
CA SER A 38 7.33 3.50 -16.86
C SER A 38 6.38 3.75 -18.04
N ILE A 39 5.92 4.98 -18.27
CA ILE A 39 5.00 5.33 -19.35
C ILE A 39 5.81 5.58 -20.64
N PRO A 40 5.62 4.78 -21.71
CA PRO A 40 6.25 5.06 -22.99
C PRO A 40 5.63 6.32 -23.63
N SER A 41 6.46 7.16 -24.23
CA SER A 41 5.97 8.29 -25.04
C SER A 41 5.47 7.80 -26.40
N PRO A 42 4.40 8.41 -26.96
CA PRO A 42 3.89 8.02 -28.27
C PRO A 42 4.93 8.37 -29.34
N ALA A 43 5.21 7.43 -30.25
CA ALA A 43 6.14 7.68 -31.36
C ALA A 43 5.46 8.41 -32.52
N LYS A 44 4.12 8.31 -32.61
CA LYS A 44 3.29 8.89 -33.66
C LYS A 44 1.98 9.42 -33.07
N ASP A 45 1.38 10.41 -33.74
CA ASP A 45 0.09 10.98 -33.31
C ASP A 45 -1.04 9.94 -33.24
N ALA A 46 -1.01 8.92 -34.10
CA ALA A 46 -1.98 7.83 -34.10
C ALA A 46 -1.97 6.97 -32.82
N GLU A 47 -0.86 6.99 -32.05
CA GLU A 47 -0.68 6.23 -30.80
C GLU A 47 -1.16 7.02 -29.57
N TYR A 48 -1.62 8.27 -29.74
CA TYR A 48 -2.00 9.14 -28.64
C TYR A 48 -3.13 8.55 -27.76
N GLY A 49 -4.06 7.81 -28.38
CA GLY A 49 -5.11 7.11 -27.64
C GLY A 49 -4.57 6.05 -26.67
N GLU A 50 -3.57 5.29 -27.10
CA GLU A 50 -2.90 4.28 -26.27
C GLU A 50 -2.08 4.95 -25.16
N PHE A 51 -1.43 6.07 -25.46
CA PHE A 51 -0.72 6.87 -24.47
C PHE A 51 -1.63 7.33 -23.32
N LEU A 52 -2.86 7.78 -23.61
CA LEU A 52 -3.83 8.13 -22.57
C LEU A 52 -4.23 6.93 -21.69
N VAL A 53 -4.38 5.75 -22.28
CA VAL A 53 -4.65 4.50 -21.53
C VAL A 53 -3.46 4.15 -20.62
N ASN A 54 -2.23 4.33 -21.09
CA ASN A 54 -1.02 4.10 -20.31
C ASN A 54 -0.91 5.08 -19.13
N ILE A 55 -1.28 6.36 -19.33
CA ILE A 55 -1.40 7.33 -18.24
C ILE A 55 -2.45 6.89 -17.21
N ALA A 56 -3.60 6.39 -17.65
CA ALA A 56 -4.65 5.92 -16.74
C ALA A 56 -4.19 4.71 -15.90
N ASN A 57 -3.51 3.75 -16.53
CA ASN A 57 -2.91 2.60 -15.84
C ASN A 57 -1.85 3.02 -14.82
N TYR A 58 -0.99 3.98 -15.18
CA TYR A 58 -0.04 4.59 -14.25
C TYR A 58 -0.74 5.28 -13.07
N ALA A 59 -1.76 6.10 -13.34
CA ALA A 59 -2.48 6.84 -12.32
C ALA A 59 -3.13 5.89 -11.30
N ALA A 60 -3.72 4.80 -11.77
CA ALA A 60 -4.27 3.74 -10.93
C ALA A 60 -3.21 3.18 -9.96
N SER A 61 -2.04 2.79 -10.49
CA SER A 61 -0.92 2.30 -9.68
C SER A 61 -0.41 3.37 -8.71
N PHE A 62 -0.33 4.63 -9.13
CA PHE A 62 0.11 5.75 -8.29
C PHE A 62 -0.81 5.90 -7.07
N PHE A 63 -2.13 5.88 -7.28
CA PHE A 63 -3.09 5.92 -6.17
C PHE A 63 -3.04 4.67 -5.29
N ILE A 64 -2.73 3.49 -5.85
CA ILE A 64 -2.49 2.27 -5.06
C ILE A 64 -1.31 2.47 -4.10
N VAL A 65 -0.17 2.95 -4.59
CA VAL A 65 1.01 3.22 -3.75
C VAL A 65 0.70 4.31 -2.72
N GLY A 66 0.04 5.40 -3.12
CA GLY A 66 -0.38 6.45 -2.20
C GLY A 66 -1.34 5.96 -1.12
N ASN A 67 -2.24 5.02 -1.45
CA ASN A 67 -3.14 4.38 -0.50
C ASN A 67 -2.36 3.49 0.49
N PHE A 68 -1.34 2.75 0.03
CA PHE A 68 -0.44 2.00 0.90
C PHE A 68 0.32 2.92 1.84
N TRP A 69 0.90 4.01 1.32
CA TRP A 69 1.58 5.04 2.13
C TRP A 69 0.65 5.64 3.20
N TYR A 70 -0.57 6.02 2.82
CA TYR A 70 -1.54 6.56 3.77
C TYR A 70 -1.89 5.53 4.85
N THR A 71 -1.97 4.24 4.48
CA THR A 71 -2.21 3.17 5.44
C THR A 71 -1.01 2.96 6.36
N SER A 72 0.20 2.83 5.80
CA SER A 72 1.41 2.62 6.58
C SER A 72 1.60 3.76 7.56
N GLN A 73 1.42 5.01 7.15
CA GLN A 73 1.58 6.15 8.05
C GLN A 73 0.54 6.16 9.20
N ARG A 74 -0.68 5.67 8.95
CA ARG A 74 -1.66 5.48 10.03
C ARG A 74 -1.29 4.35 10.98
N VAL A 75 -0.73 3.27 10.45
CA VAL A 75 -0.24 2.13 11.24
C VAL A 75 0.95 2.57 12.09
N PHE A 76 1.91 3.30 11.52
CA PHE A 76 3.06 3.83 12.24
C PHE A 76 2.65 4.74 13.40
N ARG A 77 1.71 5.67 13.17
CA ARG A 77 1.19 6.56 14.24
C ARG A 77 0.51 5.84 15.40
N SER A 78 0.19 4.54 15.27
CA SER A 78 -0.37 3.74 16.36
C SER A 78 0.68 3.05 17.22
N PHE A 79 1.97 3.11 16.86
CA PHE A 79 3.04 2.45 17.61
C PHE A 79 3.61 3.34 18.71
N ASP A 80 3.71 2.79 19.92
CA ASP A 80 4.40 3.45 21.04
C ASP A 80 5.91 3.21 21.03
N LYS A 81 6.37 2.05 20.52
CA LYS A 81 7.80 1.67 20.40
C LYS A 81 8.01 0.74 19.21
N VAL A 82 9.15 0.90 18.54
CA VAL A 82 9.58 0.00 17.44
C VAL A 82 10.59 -1.02 17.98
N GLY A 83 10.25 -2.30 17.85
CA GLY A 83 11.16 -3.41 18.07
C GLY A 83 11.81 -3.90 16.77
N LYS A 84 12.57 -4.99 16.87
CA LYS A 84 13.22 -5.61 15.71
C LYS A 84 12.21 -6.27 14.75
N GLY A 85 11.10 -6.79 15.26
CA GLY A 85 10.10 -7.51 14.45
C GLY A 85 9.34 -6.56 13.54
N GLU A 86 8.93 -5.42 14.07
CA GLU A 86 8.24 -4.34 13.35
C GLU A 86 9.15 -3.79 12.25
N PHE A 87 10.43 -3.56 12.56
CA PHE A 87 11.43 -3.10 11.60
C PHE A 87 11.58 -4.07 10.41
N ILE A 88 11.80 -5.36 10.65
CA ILE A 88 11.98 -6.35 9.58
C ILE A 88 10.72 -6.46 8.72
N THR A 89 9.55 -6.42 9.36
CA THR A 89 8.28 -6.55 8.64
C THR A 89 8.00 -5.29 7.80
N ASP A 90 8.36 -4.10 8.28
CA ASP A 90 8.24 -2.87 7.49
C ASP A 90 9.18 -2.85 6.27
N ILE A 91 10.44 -3.28 6.43
CA ILE A 91 11.36 -3.44 5.30
C ILE A 91 10.80 -4.47 4.29
N THR A 92 10.18 -5.54 4.78
CA THR A 92 9.51 -6.54 3.92
C THR A 92 8.32 -5.92 3.17
N PHE A 93 7.53 -5.06 3.84
CA PHE A 93 6.46 -4.30 3.21
C PHE A 93 7.01 -3.38 2.11
N LEU A 94 8.07 -2.61 2.38
CA LEU A 94 8.72 -1.74 1.42
C LEU A 94 9.29 -2.53 0.22
N PHE A 95 9.84 -3.72 0.46
CA PHE A 95 10.31 -4.61 -0.60
C PHE A 95 9.17 -4.99 -1.56
N PHE A 96 8.05 -5.50 -1.05
CA PHE A 96 6.92 -5.86 -1.93
C PHE A 96 6.30 -4.63 -2.61
N LEU A 97 6.21 -3.50 -1.90
CA LEU A 97 5.74 -2.24 -2.48
C LEU A 97 6.65 -1.78 -3.62
N SER A 98 7.97 -1.98 -3.53
CA SER A 98 8.93 -1.64 -4.58
C SER A 98 8.80 -2.48 -5.86
N LEU A 99 8.03 -3.58 -5.84
CA LEU A 99 7.71 -4.38 -7.02
C LEU A 99 6.48 -3.87 -7.80
N ILE A 100 5.70 -2.95 -7.20
CA ILE A 100 4.55 -2.33 -7.86
C ILE A 100 4.93 -1.57 -9.16
N PRO A 101 6.01 -0.77 -9.22
CA PRO A 101 6.47 -0.13 -10.45
C PRO A 101 6.78 -1.14 -11.56
N VAL A 102 7.43 -2.27 -11.22
CA VAL A 102 7.78 -3.32 -12.18
C VAL A 102 6.53 -3.91 -12.82
N ASN A 103 5.54 -4.26 -11.99
CA ASN A 103 4.27 -4.79 -12.50
C ASN A 103 3.45 -3.75 -13.26
N THR A 104 3.51 -2.48 -12.85
CA THR A 104 2.86 -1.38 -13.57
C THR A 104 3.43 -1.25 -14.98
N LYS A 105 4.76 -1.25 -15.11
CA LYS A 105 5.43 -1.24 -16.40
C LYS A 105 5.02 -2.44 -17.25
N TRP A 106 4.95 -3.63 -16.66
CA TRP A 106 4.50 -4.83 -17.38
C TRP A 106 3.08 -4.68 -17.92
N ILE A 107 2.14 -4.20 -17.11
CA ILE A 107 0.76 -3.95 -17.56
C ILE A 107 0.71 -2.92 -18.68
N ILE A 108 1.53 -1.87 -18.61
CA ILE A 108 1.60 -0.82 -19.65
C ILE A 108 2.18 -1.37 -20.96
N THR A 109 3.29 -2.10 -20.91
CA THR A 109 4.01 -2.52 -22.13
C THR A 109 3.40 -3.76 -22.77
N SER A 110 2.83 -4.66 -21.98
CA SER A 110 2.29 -5.93 -22.46
C SER A 110 1.16 -6.43 -21.56
N PRO A 111 -0.03 -5.81 -21.67
CA PRO A 111 -1.21 -6.22 -20.91
C PRO A 111 -1.49 -7.71 -21.16
N SER A 112 -1.35 -8.52 -20.12
CA SER A 112 -1.53 -9.97 -20.20
C SER A 112 -2.14 -10.50 -18.91
N LYS A 113 -2.80 -11.66 -19.02
CA LYS A 113 -3.36 -12.34 -17.83
C LYS A 113 -2.28 -12.62 -16.79
N LEU A 114 -1.08 -13.02 -17.24
CA LEU A 114 0.04 -13.32 -16.34
C LEU A 114 0.59 -12.07 -15.65
N GLY A 115 0.74 -10.96 -16.38
CA GLY A 115 1.13 -9.67 -15.79
C GLY A 115 0.12 -9.21 -14.73
N LEU A 116 -1.18 -9.32 -15.02
CA LEU A 116 -2.24 -8.92 -14.07
C LEU A 116 -2.30 -9.83 -12.83
N THR A 117 -2.14 -11.15 -13.00
CA THR A 117 -2.05 -12.09 -11.88
C THR A 117 -0.85 -11.79 -10.99
N THR A 118 0.32 -11.56 -11.60
CA THR A 118 1.56 -11.24 -10.87
C THR A 118 1.44 -9.92 -10.12
N TYR A 119 0.85 -8.90 -10.76
CA TYR A 119 0.55 -7.62 -10.12
C TYR A 119 -0.25 -7.83 -8.84
N GLY A 120 -1.34 -8.57 -8.93
CA GLY A 120 -2.20 -8.75 -7.77
C GLY A 120 -1.61 -9.68 -6.70
N ILE A 121 -0.76 -10.66 -7.05
CA ILE A 121 0.02 -11.43 -6.06
C ILE A 121 0.94 -10.48 -5.26
N VAL A 122 1.67 -9.60 -5.94
CA VAL A 122 2.53 -8.61 -5.28
C VAL A 122 1.70 -7.66 -4.42
N TYR A 123 0.55 -7.21 -4.92
CA TYR A 123 -0.39 -6.40 -4.14
C TYR A 123 -0.82 -7.11 -2.84
N LEU A 124 -1.20 -8.40 -2.93
CA LEU A 124 -1.58 -9.19 -1.76
C LEU A 124 -0.43 -9.36 -0.77
N LEU A 125 0.77 -9.68 -1.24
CA LEU A 125 1.95 -9.80 -0.38
C LEU A 125 2.24 -8.48 0.33
N THR A 126 2.15 -7.36 -0.38
CA THR A 126 2.29 -6.01 0.20
C THR A 126 1.24 -5.75 1.29
N GLN A 127 -0.03 -6.07 1.02
CA GLN A 127 -1.12 -5.93 1.99
C GLN A 127 -0.91 -6.84 3.22
N MET A 128 -0.48 -8.08 3.01
CA MET A 128 -0.22 -9.03 4.08
C MET A 128 0.93 -8.56 4.99
N SER A 129 2.04 -8.10 4.42
CA SER A 129 3.14 -7.53 5.19
C SER A 129 2.68 -6.34 6.04
N LEU A 130 1.85 -5.46 5.49
CA LEU A 130 1.31 -4.32 6.23
C LEU A 130 0.37 -4.73 7.39
N ILE A 131 -0.44 -5.77 7.20
CA ILE A 131 -1.27 -6.35 8.26
C ILE A 131 -0.38 -6.89 9.38
N VAL A 132 0.70 -7.60 9.04
CA VAL A 132 1.65 -8.12 10.05
C VAL A 132 2.30 -6.97 10.83
N VAL A 133 2.73 -5.90 10.14
CA VAL A 133 3.25 -4.68 10.81
C VAL A 133 2.23 -4.15 11.81
N PHE A 134 0.97 -4.01 11.39
CA PHE A 134 -0.11 -3.52 12.24
C PHE A 134 -0.36 -4.40 13.48
N VAL A 135 -0.39 -5.73 13.30
CA VAL A 135 -0.62 -6.69 14.40
C VAL A 135 0.52 -6.66 15.42
N LEU A 136 1.77 -6.59 14.95
CA LEU A 136 2.93 -6.60 15.84
C LEU A 136 2.97 -5.36 16.74
N GLY A 137 2.77 -4.17 16.18
CA GLY A 137 2.89 -2.96 16.99
C GLY A 137 1.62 -2.53 17.75
N ASN A 138 0.48 -3.20 17.57
CA ASN A 138 -0.76 -2.95 18.33
C ASN A 138 -1.17 -4.10 19.26
N TYR A 139 -0.22 -4.95 19.66
CA TYR A 139 -0.50 -6.19 20.40
C TYR A 139 -1.22 -5.97 21.75
N THR A 140 -1.12 -4.78 22.35
CA THR A 140 -1.59 -4.51 23.74
C THR A 140 -2.95 -3.82 23.86
N ASP A 141 -3.39 -3.03 22.88
CA ASP A 141 -4.42 -1.99 23.12
C ASP A 141 -5.77 -2.17 22.42
N PHE A 142 -5.99 -3.28 21.70
CA PHE A 142 -7.19 -3.41 20.87
C PHE A 142 -8.04 -4.66 21.13
N THR A 143 -9.35 -4.46 21.19
CA THR A 143 -10.31 -5.55 20.98
C THR A 143 -10.23 -6.01 19.52
N LEU A 144 -9.92 -7.29 19.32
CA LEU A 144 -9.74 -7.97 18.01
C LEU A 144 -10.77 -7.55 16.95
N LYS A 145 -12.04 -7.29 17.35
CA LYS A 145 -13.16 -6.85 16.50
C LYS A 145 -12.96 -5.48 15.81
N GLN A 146 -12.36 -4.49 16.48
CA GLN A 146 -12.21 -3.14 15.91
C GLN A 146 -11.07 -3.08 14.88
N ILE A 147 -9.97 -3.75 15.17
CA ILE A 147 -8.87 -4.00 14.23
C ILE A 147 -9.37 -4.75 13.01
N LEU A 148 -10.04 -5.88 13.22
CA LEU A 148 -10.53 -6.73 12.13
C LEU A 148 -11.47 -5.93 11.23
N SER A 149 -12.47 -5.23 11.79
CA SER A 149 -13.47 -4.57 10.95
C SER A 149 -12.90 -3.45 10.06
N ARG A 150 -11.90 -2.68 10.50
CA ARG A 150 -11.31 -1.60 9.68
C ARG A 150 -10.30 -2.12 8.67
N THR A 151 -9.41 -3.02 9.10
CA THR A 151 -8.36 -3.58 8.26
C THR A 151 -8.94 -4.56 7.24
N ILE A 152 -9.91 -5.40 7.63
CA ILE A 152 -10.61 -6.31 6.71
C ILE A 152 -11.46 -5.52 5.72
N PHE A 153 -12.23 -4.51 6.13
CA PHE A 153 -13.10 -3.78 5.18
C PHE A 153 -12.29 -3.09 4.07
N ARG A 154 -11.13 -2.50 4.42
CA ARG A 154 -10.22 -1.88 3.46
C ARG A 154 -9.43 -2.90 2.63
N SER A 155 -9.08 -4.05 3.21
CA SER A 155 -8.47 -5.16 2.48
C SER A 155 -9.48 -5.81 1.52
N MET A 156 -10.76 -5.93 1.89
CA MET A 156 -11.83 -6.50 1.08
C MET A 156 -12.13 -5.65 -0.16
N THR A 157 -12.07 -4.32 -0.10
CA THR A 157 -12.18 -3.45 -1.28
C THR A 157 -11.15 -3.73 -2.37
N LEU A 158 -10.03 -4.37 -2.04
CA LEU A 158 -8.90 -4.62 -2.95
C LEU A 158 -8.66 -6.13 -3.19
N ILE A 159 -9.12 -7.01 -2.29
CA ILE A 159 -9.15 -8.47 -2.47
C ILE A 159 -10.31 -8.88 -3.41
N ILE A 160 -11.46 -8.21 -3.36
CA ILE A 160 -12.60 -8.49 -4.25
C ILE A 160 -12.25 -8.30 -5.74
N PRO A 161 -11.60 -7.21 -6.19
CA PRO A 161 -11.13 -7.13 -7.57
C PRO A 161 -10.09 -8.21 -7.87
N PHE A 162 -9.23 -8.60 -6.92
CA PHE A 162 -8.30 -9.73 -7.09
C PHE A 162 -9.01 -11.08 -7.31
N ALA A 163 -10.12 -11.33 -6.62
CA ALA A 163 -10.96 -12.51 -6.84
C ALA A 163 -11.72 -12.46 -8.19
N LEU A 164 -12.14 -11.27 -8.63
CA LEU A 164 -12.75 -11.03 -9.95
C LEU A 164 -11.73 -11.18 -11.11
N ILE A 165 -10.46 -10.82 -10.86
CA ILE A 165 -9.32 -10.93 -11.80
C ILE A 165 -9.08 -12.39 -12.24
N ILE A 166 -9.22 -13.33 -11.31
CA ILE A 166 -8.98 -14.77 -11.57
C ILE A 166 -10.15 -15.40 -12.33
N THR A 167 -11.38 -14.92 -12.13
CA THR A 167 -12.59 -15.70 -12.44
C THR A 167 -13.30 -15.32 -13.74
N PHE A 168 -13.33 -14.06 -14.19
CA PHE A 168 -14.39 -13.67 -15.16
C PHE A 168 -13.98 -12.94 -16.45
N ALA A 169 -13.10 -11.94 -16.44
CA ALA A 169 -12.64 -11.26 -17.67
C ALA A 169 -11.48 -10.28 -17.40
N TRP A 170 -10.32 -10.50 -18.01
CA TRP A 170 -9.13 -9.64 -17.80
C TRP A 170 -9.36 -8.17 -18.23
N LYS A 171 -10.19 -7.92 -19.24
CA LYS A 171 -10.54 -6.56 -19.70
C LYS A 171 -11.40 -5.78 -18.68
N VAL A 172 -12.41 -6.42 -18.08
CA VAL A 172 -13.26 -5.81 -17.05
C VAL A 172 -12.46 -5.56 -15.76
N SER A 173 -11.53 -6.46 -15.47
CA SER A 173 -10.64 -6.35 -14.33
C SER A 173 -9.70 -5.13 -14.42
N LEU A 174 -9.27 -4.79 -15.62
CA LEU A 174 -8.41 -3.63 -15.89
C LEU A 174 -9.17 -2.31 -15.64
N ALA A 175 -10.47 -2.25 -15.92
CA ALA A 175 -11.30 -1.10 -15.58
C ALA A 175 -11.52 -0.95 -14.07
N LEU A 176 -11.79 -2.05 -13.35
CA LEU A 176 -11.92 -2.04 -11.89
C LEU A 176 -10.60 -1.66 -11.20
N TYR A 177 -9.47 -2.09 -11.77
CA TYR A 177 -8.13 -1.73 -11.31
C TYR A 177 -7.90 -0.21 -11.31
N ILE A 178 -8.47 0.52 -12.27
CA ILE A 178 -8.36 1.98 -12.35
C ILE A 178 -9.30 2.67 -11.36
N VAL A 179 -10.56 2.23 -11.32
CA VAL A 179 -11.63 2.96 -10.63
C VAL A 179 -11.61 2.76 -9.11
N LEU A 180 -11.31 1.55 -8.64
CA LEU A 180 -11.41 1.22 -7.21
C LEU A 180 -10.39 1.93 -6.31
N PRO A 181 -9.10 2.06 -6.68
CA PRO A 181 -8.13 2.80 -5.86
C PRO A 181 -8.51 4.27 -5.69
N ILE A 182 -9.02 4.88 -6.77
CA ILE A 182 -9.46 6.28 -6.78
C ILE A 182 -10.66 6.47 -5.85
N ILE A 183 -11.69 5.62 -5.99
CA ILE A 183 -12.87 5.67 -5.12
C ILE A 183 -12.50 5.42 -3.66
N SER A 184 -11.64 4.44 -3.39
CA SER A 184 -11.17 4.11 -2.03
C SER A 184 -10.47 5.28 -1.36
N LEU A 185 -9.72 6.07 -2.13
CA LEU A 185 -9.00 7.24 -1.61
C LEU A 185 -9.93 8.44 -1.36
N ILE A 186 -10.91 8.65 -2.23
CA ILE A 186 -11.86 9.77 -2.14
C ILE A 186 -12.93 9.51 -1.06
N LEU A 187 -13.35 8.26 -0.89
CA LEU A 187 -14.34 7.93 0.13
C LEU A 187 -13.74 8.20 1.52
N PRO A 188 -14.30 9.16 2.28
CA PRO A 188 -13.83 9.40 3.63
C PRO A 188 -14.05 8.15 4.45
N ASP A 189 -13.03 7.77 5.23
CA ASP A 189 -13.14 6.75 6.26
C ASP A 189 -14.40 7.07 7.07
N ARG A 190 -15.47 6.26 6.93
CA ARG A 190 -16.78 6.57 7.52
C ARG A 190 -16.57 6.75 9.02
N ARG A 191 -16.47 8.01 9.45
CA ARG A 191 -16.49 8.40 10.84
C ARG A 191 -17.84 7.93 11.34
N ARG A 192 -17.83 6.95 12.25
CA ARG A 192 -18.96 6.78 13.16
C ARG A 192 -19.13 8.12 13.84
N THR A 193 -20.20 8.81 13.48
CA THR A 193 -20.79 9.85 14.31
C THR A 193 -20.80 9.35 15.74
N LYS A 194 -20.32 10.22 16.65
CA LYS A 194 -20.35 10.00 18.10
C LYS A 194 -21.71 9.45 18.48
N LYS A 195 -21.74 8.30 19.16
CA LYS A 195 -22.85 7.98 20.03
C LYS A 195 -22.60 8.74 21.32
N SER A 196 -23.21 9.91 21.43
CA SER A 196 -23.33 10.66 22.68
C SER A 196 -24.80 10.93 22.90
N GLU A 197 -25.50 9.90 23.40
CA GLU A 197 -26.70 9.99 24.23
C GLU A 197 -26.65 8.80 25.21
#